data_AF-A0AAV7JUJ6-F1
#
_entry.id   AF-A0AAV7JUJ6-F1
#
_cell.length_a   1.000
_cell.length_b   1.000
_cell.length_c   1.000
_cell.angle_alpha   90.00
_cell.angle_beta   90.00
_cell.angle_gamma   90.00
#
_symmetry.space_group_name_H-M   'P 1'
#
loop_
_entity.id
_entity.type
_entity.pdbx_description
1 polymer ?
#
loop_
_entity_poly.entity_id
_entity_poly.type
_entity_poly.pdbx_seq_one_letter_code
_entity_poly.pdbx_strand_id
1 'polypeptide(L)'
;MPSALDIDAVSCSVLNDIQHKAVDYVLCESKKSSDLIYPYLKCRVRHLGYTNTDLDKTLHWIRYEAPIIIHLNLDTALNFLVKDTHYRNRFETGTSGGCLDLAARSSWEDRIFDKAYRKSPASYRVKYGVLNIVGDSCGVKACYGYGDSFLQLKKVRLRTTFASADTSMSNVKLSCCEHYVNVMNEYSESELKAILDVATKRVSSHDSSVIATYKEVQIHGPVSLSDNVECIVVNQRHRTDKKINKLLEKFITDNKCNLIWMDEV
;
A
#
# COMPACT_ATOMS: atom_id res chain seq x y z
N MET A 1 -24.96 1.90 -8.57
CA MET A 1 -23.59 1.67 -8.06
C MET A 1 -23.67 0.54 -7.05
N PRO A 2 -22.75 -0.44 -7.04
CA PRO A 2 -22.71 -1.43 -5.97
C PRO A 2 -22.58 -0.70 -4.62
N SER A 3 -23.26 -1.19 -3.59
CA SER A 3 -23.09 -0.64 -2.25
C SER A 3 -21.64 -0.87 -1.75
N ALA A 4 -21.18 -0.09 -0.77
CA ALA A 4 -19.86 -0.32 -0.17
C ALA A 4 -19.71 -1.79 0.31
N LEU A 5 -20.79 -2.38 0.83
CA LEU A 5 -20.85 -3.79 1.23
C LEU A 5 -20.65 -4.78 0.07
N ASP A 6 -21.12 -4.44 -1.14
CA ASP A 6 -20.95 -5.29 -2.33
C ASP A 6 -19.51 -5.24 -2.87
N ILE A 7 -18.86 -4.08 -2.76
CA ILE A 7 -17.43 -3.92 -3.10
C ILE A 7 -16.56 -4.68 -2.09
N ASP A 8 -16.97 -4.63 -0.83
CA ASP A 8 -16.29 -5.30 0.28
C ASP A 8 -16.33 -6.83 0.12
N ALA A 9 -17.49 -7.41 -0.19
CA ALA A 9 -17.64 -8.85 -0.42
C ALA A 9 -16.83 -9.36 -1.63
N VAL A 10 -16.82 -8.61 -2.74
CA VAL A 10 -16.09 -8.98 -3.96
C VAL A 10 -14.57 -8.85 -3.81
N SER A 11 -14.08 -7.90 -3.00
CA SER A 11 -12.64 -7.75 -2.78
C SER A 11 -12.07 -8.92 -1.98
N CYS A 12 -12.82 -9.50 -1.05
CA CYS A 12 -12.35 -10.61 -0.20
C CYS A 12 -12.60 -11.99 -0.82
N SER A 13 -13.56 -12.14 -1.75
CA SER A 13 -13.87 -13.42 -2.40
C SER A 13 -12.74 -14.01 -3.25
N VAL A 14 -11.69 -13.22 -3.54
CA VAL A 14 -10.52 -13.65 -4.31
C VAL A 14 -9.46 -14.36 -3.46
N LEU A 15 -9.59 -14.32 -2.13
CA LEU A 15 -8.62 -14.90 -1.22
C LEU A 15 -8.83 -16.41 -1.09
N ASN A 16 -7.71 -17.15 -1.01
CA ASN A 16 -7.75 -18.56 -0.62
C ASN A 16 -7.61 -18.71 0.91
N ASP A 17 -7.79 -19.92 1.41
CA ASP A 17 -7.75 -20.24 2.85
C ASP A 17 -6.45 -19.78 3.54
N ILE A 18 -5.31 -19.84 2.85
CA ILE A 18 -4.02 -19.39 3.41
C ILE A 18 -4.03 -17.88 3.59
N GLN A 19 -4.53 -17.16 2.60
CA GLN A 19 -4.61 -15.70 2.61
C GLN A 19 -5.66 -15.21 3.62
N HIS A 20 -6.80 -15.88 3.73
CA HIS A 20 -7.79 -15.62 4.78
C HIS A 20 -7.18 -15.79 6.17
N LYS A 21 -6.48 -16.90 6.44
CA LYS A 21 -5.80 -17.09 7.73
C LYS A 21 -4.85 -15.95 8.09
N ALA A 22 -4.07 -15.46 7.12
CA ALA A 22 -3.16 -14.35 7.34
C ALA A 22 -3.90 -13.03 7.64
N VAL A 23 -4.93 -12.70 6.86
CA VAL A 23 -5.73 -11.47 7.03
C VAL A 23 -6.51 -11.51 8.34
N ASP A 24 -7.17 -12.63 8.65
CA ASP A 24 -7.98 -12.81 9.87
C ASP A 24 -7.11 -12.74 11.14
N TYR A 25 -5.90 -13.29 11.09
CA TYR A 25 -4.92 -13.15 12.16
C TYR A 25 -4.60 -11.67 12.42
N VAL A 26 -4.27 -10.91 11.38
CA VAL A 26 -3.95 -9.47 11.53
C VAL A 26 -5.19 -8.67 11.95
N LEU A 27 -6.38 -9.00 11.45
CA LEU A 27 -7.63 -8.36 11.87
C LEU A 27 -7.87 -8.53 13.38
N CYS A 28 -7.70 -9.75 13.89
CA CYS A 28 -7.87 -10.07 15.30
C CYS A 28 -6.86 -9.33 16.19
N GLU A 29 -5.58 -9.36 15.82
CA GLU A 29 -4.52 -8.72 16.62
C GLU A 29 -4.58 -7.19 16.55
N SER A 30 -4.84 -6.64 15.37
CA SER A 30 -4.98 -5.20 15.18
C SER A 30 -6.18 -4.63 15.90
N LYS A 31 -7.33 -5.34 15.94
CA LYS A 31 -8.49 -4.93 16.74
C LYS A 31 -8.13 -4.76 18.21
N LYS A 32 -7.55 -5.79 18.83
CA LYS A 32 -7.16 -5.77 20.25
C LYS A 32 -6.18 -4.64 20.54
N SER A 33 -5.14 -4.51 19.71
CA SER A 33 -4.11 -3.49 19.91
C SER A 33 -4.66 -2.08 19.69
N SER A 34 -5.56 -1.88 18.74
CA SER A 34 -6.13 -0.58 18.42
C SER A 34 -7.13 -0.11 19.47
N ASP A 35 -7.98 -1.00 19.98
CA ASP A 35 -8.91 -0.70 21.07
C ASP A 35 -8.14 -0.24 22.32
N LEU A 36 -7.00 -0.89 22.63
CA LEU A 36 -6.13 -0.51 23.75
C LEU A 36 -5.43 0.85 23.54
N ILE A 37 -4.99 1.14 22.31
CA ILE A 37 -4.18 2.32 22.00
C ILE A 37 -5.02 3.58 21.70
N TYR A 38 -6.29 3.42 21.35
CA TYR A 38 -7.17 4.51 20.95
C TYR A 38 -7.20 5.72 21.91
N PRO A 39 -7.26 5.55 23.25
CA PRO A 39 -7.22 6.70 24.17
C PRO A 39 -5.94 7.52 24.07
N TYR A 40 -4.79 6.87 23.81
CA TYR A 40 -3.49 7.53 23.68
C TYR A 40 -3.41 8.33 22.39
N LEU A 41 -3.80 7.74 21.25
CA LEU A 41 -3.82 8.45 19.98
C LEU A 41 -4.75 9.67 20.04
N LYS A 42 -5.91 9.52 20.67
CA LYS A 42 -6.86 10.62 20.91
C LYS A 42 -6.24 11.77 21.71
N CYS A 43 -5.45 11.46 22.73
CA CYS A 43 -4.70 12.47 23.50
C CYS A 43 -3.67 13.20 22.62
N ARG A 44 -2.88 12.46 21.83
CA ARG A 44 -1.88 13.02 20.91
C ARG A 44 -2.51 13.95 19.88
N VAL A 45 -3.60 13.54 19.25
CA VAL A 45 -4.34 14.36 18.27
C VAL A 45 -4.81 15.68 18.89
N ARG A 46 -5.34 15.65 20.12
CA ARG A 46 -5.75 16.86 20.85
C ARG A 46 -4.58 17.76 21.21
N HIS A 47 -3.45 17.18 21.61
CA HIS A 47 -2.23 17.94 21.90
C HIS A 47 -1.74 18.70 20.67
N LEU A 48 -1.92 18.13 19.47
CA LEU A 48 -1.61 18.78 18.20
C LEU A 48 -2.66 19.83 17.77
N GLY A 49 -3.71 20.06 18.55
CA GLY A 49 -4.76 21.05 18.27
C GLY A 49 -5.89 20.55 17.36
N TYR A 50 -6.05 19.23 17.22
CA TYR A 50 -7.11 18.61 16.40
C TYR A 50 -8.19 17.99 17.28
N THR A 51 -9.39 17.84 16.72
CA THR A 51 -10.56 17.30 17.42
C THR A 51 -10.67 15.78 17.27
N ASN A 52 -11.55 15.14 18.05
CA ASN A 52 -11.86 13.72 17.83
C ASN A 52 -12.48 13.50 16.43
N THR A 53 -13.27 14.46 15.96
CA THR A 53 -13.87 14.40 14.61
C THR A 53 -12.80 14.41 13.52
N ASP A 54 -11.69 15.12 13.73
CA ASP A 54 -10.55 15.11 12.81
C ASP A 54 -9.86 13.73 12.81
N LEU A 55 -9.73 13.09 13.98
CA LEU A 55 -9.25 11.71 14.07
C LEU A 55 -10.17 10.74 13.32
N ASP A 56 -11.49 10.84 13.51
CA ASP A 56 -12.46 9.97 12.83
C ASP A 56 -12.41 10.15 11.30
N LYS A 57 -12.29 11.39 10.81
CA LYS A 57 -12.05 11.69 9.39
C LYS A 57 -10.72 11.12 8.88
N THR A 58 -9.69 11.11 9.72
CA THR A 58 -8.37 10.55 9.37
C THR A 58 -8.40 9.04 9.27
N LEU A 59 -9.10 8.36 10.18
CA LEU A 59 -9.33 6.92 10.09
C LEU A 59 -10.19 6.59 8.86
N HIS A 60 -11.18 7.43 8.53
CA HIS A 60 -11.98 7.30 7.30
C HIS A 60 -11.11 7.43 6.03
N TRP A 61 -10.25 8.46 5.97
CA TRP A 61 -9.29 8.66 4.87
C TRP A 61 -8.44 7.41 4.65
N ILE A 62 -7.88 6.82 5.71
CA ILE A 62 -7.07 5.60 5.62
C ILE A 62 -7.92 4.41 5.18
N ARG A 63 -9.15 4.31 5.68
CA ARG A 63 -10.07 3.21 5.40
C ARG A 63 -10.60 3.22 3.96
N TYR A 64 -10.74 4.38 3.32
CA TYR A 64 -11.46 4.46 2.04
C TYR A 64 -10.71 5.18 0.91
N GLU A 65 -9.84 6.13 1.21
CA GLU A 65 -9.38 7.10 0.19
C GLU A 65 -7.86 7.06 -0.07
N ALA A 66 -7.04 6.96 0.99
CA ALA A 66 -5.57 7.11 0.93
C ALA A 66 -4.93 6.15 -0.07
N PRO A 67 -4.30 6.59 -1.19
CA PRO A 67 -3.89 5.68 -2.26
C PRO A 67 -2.93 4.58 -1.80
N ILE A 68 -3.19 3.34 -2.21
CA ILE A 68 -2.23 2.24 -2.08
C ILE A 68 -1.47 2.16 -3.41
N ILE A 69 -0.15 2.27 -3.35
CA ILE A 69 0.70 2.32 -4.54
C ILE A 69 1.81 1.28 -4.48
N ILE A 70 2.35 0.94 -5.65
CA ILE A 70 3.55 0.11 -5.80
C ILE A 70 4.56 0.91 -6.62
N HIS A 71 5.66 1.31 -5.99
CA HIS A 71 6.79 1.92 -6.69
C HIS A 71 7.50 0.90 -7.59
N LEU A 72 7.91 1.34 -8.78
CA LEU A 72 8.56 0.50 -9.77
C LEU A 72 9.49 1.31 -10.69
N ASN A 73 10.60 0.69 -11.06
CA ASN A 73 11.52 1.22 -12.05
C ASN A 73 11.06 0.76 -13.46
N LEU A 74 10.59 1.70 -14.28
CA LEU A 74 10.06 1.37 -15.61
C LEU A 74 11.13 0.90 -16.61
N ASP A 75 12.39 1.28 -16.44
CA ASP A 75 13.48 0.84 -17.32
C ASP A 75 13.62 -0.69 -17.27
N THR A 76 13.34 -1.28 -16.12
CA THR A 76 13.49 -2.72 -15.88
C THR A 76 12.15 -3.45 -15.88
N ALA A 77 11.15 -2.94 -15.18
CA ALA A 77 9.90 -3.67 -14.93
C ALA A 77 8.93 -3.65 -16.12
N LEU A 78 8.87 -2.55 -16.89
CA LEU A 78 7.79 -2.33 -17.85
C LEU A 78 7.76 -3.40 -18.97
N ASN A 79 8.93 -3.86 -19.41
CA ASN A 79 9.04 -4.92 -20.43
C ASN A 79 8.41 -6.26 -20.00
N PHE A 80 8.32 -6.51 -18.69
CA PHE A 80 7.67 -7.70 -18.14
C PHE A 80 6.19 -7.45 -17.87
N LEU A 81 5.85 -6.26 -17.32
CA LEU A 81 4.47 -5.89 -17.03
C LEU A 81 3.57 -5.92 -18.27
N VAL A 82 4.07 -5.49 -19.44
CA VAL A 82 3.30 -5.53 -20.71
C VAL A 82 3.06 -6.95 -21.25
N LYS A 83 3.67 -7.98 -20.65
CA LYS A 83 3.57 -9.38 -21.06
C LYS A 83 2.87 -10.26 -20.01
N ASP A 84 2.59 -9.70 -18.84
CA ASP A 84 1.89 -10.40 -17.78
C ASP A 84 0.45 -9.88 -17.67
N THR A 85 -0.38 -10.65 -17.01
CA THR A 85 -1.75 -10.26 -16.62
C THR A 85 -1.81 -9.84 -15.16
N HIS A 86 -0.77 -10.14 -14.37
CA HIS A 86 -0.74 -9.89 -12.94
C HIS A 86 0.56 -9.23 -12.50
N TYR A 87 0.49 -8.42 -11.45
CA TYR A 87 1.66 -8.00 -10.71
C TYR A 87 2.16 -9.15 -9.82
N ARG A 88 3.42 -9.53 -10.01
CA ARG A 88 4.06 -10.71 -9.41
C ARG A 88 4.93 -10.31 -8.22
N ASN A 89 4.97 -11.16 -7.21
CA ASN A 89 5.86 -10.95 -6.08
C ASN A 89 7.27 -11.56 -6.33
N ARG A 90 8.24 -11.21 -5.48
CA ARG A 90 9.65 -11.67 -5.60
C ARG A 90 9.79 -13.20 -5.67
N PHE A 91 8.96 -13.96 -4.95
CA PHE A 91 9.04 -15.43 -4.98
C PHE A 91 8.62 -16.01 -6.33
N GLU A 92 7.80 -15.28 -7.11
CA GLU A 92 7.41 -15.67 -8.47
C GLU A 92 8.45 -15.24 -9.51
N THR A 93 9.01 -14.03 -9.38
CA THR A 93 9.86 -13.43 -10.43
C THR A 93 11.33 -13.76 -10.31
N GLY A 94 11.83 -14.06 -9.10
CA GLY A 94 13.27 -14.13 -8.88
C GLY A 94 14.00 -12.78 -9.09
N THR A 95 13.28 -11.65 -9.13
CA THR A 95 13.81 -10.27 -9.19
C THR A 95 13.16 -9.36 -8.12
N SER A 96 13.88 -8.39 -7.56
CA SER A 96 13.34 -7.37 -6.63
C SER A 96 14.30 -6.18 -6.52
N GLY A 97 13.75 -4.99 -6.23
CA GLY A 97 14.54 -3.83 -5.80
C GLY A 97 14.84 -3.80 -4.29
N GLY A 98 14.38 -4.80 -3.53
CA GLY A 98 14.66 -4.98 -2.10
C GLY A 98 15.49 -6.24 -1.82
N CYS A 99 15.29 -6.84 -0.64
CA CYS A 99 16.03 -8.03 -0.21
C CYS A 99 15.83 -9.23 -1.17
N LEU A 100 16.94 -9.87 -1.57
CA LEU A 100 16.98 -11.03 -2.46
C LEU A 100 17.00 -12.37 -1.71
N ASP A 101 17.23 -12.36 -0.39
CA ASP A 101 17.28 -13.56 0.45
C ASP A 101 15.86 -14.09 0.72
N LEU A 102 15.53 -15.21 0.07
CA LEU A 102 14.23 -15.85 0.21
C LEU A 102 13.98 -16.43 1.61
N ALA A 103 15.03 -16.86 2.31
CA ALA A 103 14.90 -17.39 3.67
C ALA A 103 14.61 -16.26 4.65
N ALA A 104 15.32 -15.14 4.53
CA ALA A 104 15.05 -13.93 5.31
C ALA A 104 13.61 -13.44 5.09
N ARG A 105 13.19 -13.28 3.83
CA ARG A 105 11.80 -12.88 3.50
C ARG A 105 10.76 -13.83 4.06
N SER A 106 10.99 -15.14 3.92
CA SER A 106 10.08 -16.15 4.47
C SER A 106 9.99 -16.06 5.99
N SER A 107 11.09 -15.77 6.68
CA SER A 107 11.10 -15.59 8.14
C SER A 107 10.32 -14.36 8.59
N TRP A 108 10.34 -13.28 7.80
CA TRP A 108 9.56 -12.06 8.10
C TRP A 108 8.07 -12.32 7.91
N GLU A 109 7.67 -12.92 6.79
CA GLU A 109 6.27 -13.30 6.55
C GLU A 109 5.77 -14.32 7.60
N ASP A 110 6.62 -15.25 8.03
CA ASP A 110 6.29 -16.17 9.12
C ASP A 110 6.02 -15.44 10.44
N ARG A 111 6.79 -14.40 10.74
CA ARG A 111 6.65 -13.60 11.96
C ARG A 111 5.36 -12.78 11.94
N ILE A 112 5.10 -12.07 10.84
CA ILE A 112 4.00 -11.09 10.79
C ILE A 112 2.63 -11.71 10.46
N PHE A 113 2.60 -12.93 9.89
CA PHE A 113 1.36 -13.62 9.51
C PHE A 113 1.15 -14.97 10.23
N ASP A 114 1.75 -15.16 11.40
CA ASP A 114 1.69 -16.40 12.19
C ASP A 114 1.90 -17.66 11.32
N LYS A 115 2.95 -17.63 10.50
CA LYS A 115 3.39 -18.74 9.63
C LYS A 115 2.34 -19.19 8.60
N ALA A 116 1.31 -18.40 8.32
CA ALA A 116 0.29 -18.73 7.32
C ALA A 116 0.91 -19.11 5.97
N TYR A 117 1.93 -18.37 5.52
CA TYR A 117 2.61 -18.58 4.24
C TYR A 117 3.76 -19.60 4.26
N ARG A 118 4.08 -20.22 5.39
CA ARG A 118 5.30 -21.06 5.55
C ARG A 118 5.47 -22.14 4.48
N LYS A 119 4.36 -22.74 4.05
CA LYS A 119 4.32 -23.81 3.02
C LYS A 119 3.51 -23.41 1.79
N SER A 120 3.23 -22.11 1.61
CA SER A 120 2.40 -21.66 0.50
C SER A 120 3.19 -21.60 -0.81
N PRO A 121 2.57 -21.87 -1.97
CA PRO A 121 3.15 -21.57 -3.27
C PRO A 121 3.55 -20.09 -3.39
N ALA A 122 4.57 -19.81 -4.20
CA ALA A 122 5.05 -18.45 -4.44
C ALA A 122 3.93 -17.48 -4.83
N SER A 123 2.99 -17.91 -5.69
CA SER A 123 1.87 -17.08 -6.17
C SER A 123 0.87 -16.69 -5.09
N TYR A 124 0.82 -17.41 -3.97
CA TYR A 124 -0.09 -17.14 -2.87
C TYR A 124 0.45 -16.12 -1.87
N ARG A 125 1.78 -15.92 -1.88
CA ARG A 125 2.44 -14.97 -1.01
C ARG A 125 2.05 -13.53 -1.34
N VAL A 126 2.21 -12.68 -0.34
CA VAL A 126 1.84 -11.27 -0.42
C VAL A 126 2.67 -10.52 -1.44
N LYS A 127 2.07 -9.49 -2.03
CA LYS A 127 2.79 -8.46 -2.80
C LYS A 127 3.05 -7.29 -1.85
N TYR A 128 4.09 -6.52 -2.12
CA TYR A 128 4.49 -5.40 -1.26
C TYR A 128 4.28 -4.08 -1.99
N GLY A 129 3.73 -3.11 -1.29
CA GLY A 129 3.50 -1.75 -1.73
C GLY A 129 3.61 -0.78 -0.56
N VAL A 130 3.09 0.43 -0.74
CA VAL A 130 3.13 1.50 0.25
C VAL A 130 1.83 2.31 0.23
N LEU A 131 1.43 2.82 1.38
CA LEU A 131 0.31 3.74 1.51
C LEU A 131 0.81 5.16 1.28
N ASN A 132 0.36 5.81 0.20
CA ASN A 132 0.61 7.22 -0.08
C ASN A 132 -0.30 8.10 0.79
N ILE A 133 -0.06 8.04 2.10
CA ILE A 133 -0.99 8.53 3.12
C ILE A 133 -1.17 10.05 3.13
N VAL A 134 -0.22 10.79 2.56
CA VAL A 134 -0.29 12.26 2.41
C VAL A 134 -0.65 12.70 1.00
N GLY A 135 -0.95 11.77 0.09
CA GLY A 135 -1.45 12.07 -1.25
C GLY A 135 -0.46 12.82 -2.15
N ASP A 136 0.85 12.64 -1.95
CA ASP A 136 1.88 13.27 -2.80
C ASP A 136 1.74 12.74 -4.23
N SER A 137 1.65 13.64 -5.22
CA SER A 137 1.51 13.28 -6.64
C SER A 137 2.74 12.55 -7.19
N CYS A 138 3.91 12.76 -6.58
CA CYS A 138 5.15 12.06 -6.88
C CYS A 138 5.29 10.71 -6.15
N GLY A 139 4.27 10.29 -5.38
CA GLY A 139 4.28 9.05 -4.61
C GLY A 139 5.04 9.21 -3.29
N VAL A 140 5.57 8.12 -2.75
CA VAL A 140 6.28 8.13 -1.45
C VAL A 140 7.79 8.22 -1.69
N LYS A 141 8.38 9.39 -1.44
CA LYS A 141 9.82 9.64 -1.68
C LYS A 141 10.76 8.66 -0.97
N ALA A 142 10.41 8.20 0.23
CA ALA A 142 11.18 7.17 0.94
C ALA A 142 11.25 5.83 0.20
N CYS A 143 10.38 5.61 -0.79
CA CYS A 143 10.35 4.42 -1.65
C CYS A 143 11.04 4.62 -3.01
N TYR A 144 11.70 5.76 -3.25
CA TYR A 144 12.35 6.06 -4.55
C TYR A 144 13.36 4.98 -4.98
N GLY A 145 14.04 4.33 -4.03
CA GLY A 145 14.96 3.22 -4.31
C GLY A 145 14.31 2.01 -4.99
N TYR A 146 12.99 1.84 -4.85
CA TYR A 146 12.22 0.79 -5.54
C TYR A 146 11.75 1.20 -6.93
N GLY A 147 11.78 2.50 -7.23
CA GLY A 147 11.26 3.06 -8.46
C GLY A 147 10.79 4.49 -8.32
N ASP A 148 10.95 5.25 -9.40
CA ASP A 148 10.56 6.64 -9.50
C ASP A 148 9.19 6.84 -10.18
N SER A 149 8.56 5.75 -10.61
CA SER A 149 7.19 5.68 -11.12
C SER A 149 6.39 4.69 -10.26
N PHE A 150 5.06 4.69 -10.34
CA PHE A 150 4.26 3.77 -9.51
C PHE A 150 2.94 3.35 -10.17
N LEU A 151 2.42 2.20 -9.75
CA LEU A 151 1.01 1.82 -9.98
C LEU A 151 0.18 2.28 -8.79
N GLN A 152 -0.93 2.94 -9.04
CA GLN A 152 -1.97 3.14 -8.03
C GLN A 152 -3.01 2.04 -8.13
N LEU A 153 -3.33 1.42 -6.99
CA LEU A 153 -4.20 0.26 -6.94
C LEU A 153 -5.65 0.61 -6.59
N LYS A 154 -6.57 -0.23 -7.07
CA LYS A 154 -8.00 -0.24 -6.73
C LYS A 154 -8.45 -1.66 -6.37
N LYS A 155 -9.56 -1.77 -5.63
CA LYS A 155 -10.18 -3.07 -5.27
C LYS A 155 -9.22 -4.07 -4.59
N VAL A 156 -8.28 -3.53 -3.80
CA VAL A 156 -7.33 -4.33 -3.01
C VAL A 156 -7.41 -4.06 -1.51
N ARG A 157 -7.96 -2.93 -1.10
CA ARG A 157 -7.80 -2.40 0.27
C ARG A 157 -8.22 -3.38 1.36
N LEU A 158 -9.33 -4.09 1.19
CA LEU A 158 -9.83 -5.02 2.22
C LEU A 158 -8.95 -6.25 2.43
N ARG A 159 -8.13 -6.57 1.43
CA ARG A 159 -7.17 -7.67 1.46
C ARG A 159 -5.75 -7.15 1.62
N THR A 160 -5.60 -6.01 2.29
CA THR A 160 -4.29 -5.46 2.64
C THR A 160 -4.07 -5.40 4.13
N THR A 161 -2.82 -5.61 4.54
CA THR A 161 -2.33 -5.28 5.87
C THR A 161 -1.32 -4.15 5.77
N PHE A 162 -1.15 -3.42 6.86
CA PHE A 162 -0.40 -2.18 6.91
C PHE A 162 0.58 -2.20 8.06
N ALA A 163 1.74 -1.58 7.84
CA ALA A 163 2.75 -1.34 8.87
C ALA A 163 3.16 0.13 8.88
N SER A 164 3.60 0.60 10.05
CA SER A 164 4.18 1.94 10.24
C SER A 164 5.56 2.08 9.58
N ALA A 165 6.19 0.94 9.23
CA ALA A 165 7.57 0.80 8.79
C ALA A 165 7.80 -0.50 7.99
N ASP A 166 9.06 -0.74 7.60
CA ASP A 166 9.53 -1.95 6.92
C ASP A 166 9.36 -3.21 7.79
N THR A 167 8.56 -4.18 7.33
CA THR A 167 8.27 -5.39 8.11
C THR A 167 9.43 -6.36 8.28
N SER A 168 10.59 -6.12 7.65
CA SER A 168 11.82 -6.86 7.96
C SER A 168 12.33 -6.59 9.38
N MET A 169 11.99 -5.44 9.97
CA MET A 169 12.30 -5.07 11.35
C MET A 169 11.57 -5.98 12.36
N SER A 170 12.18 -6.22 13.52
CA SER A 170 11.73 -7.24 14.48
C SER A 170 10.45 -6.90 15.24
N ASN A 171 10.15 -5.62 15.47
CA ASN A 171 9.08 -5.15 16.35
C ASN A 171 7.90 -4.48 15.63
N VAL A 172 7.78 -4.70 14.32
CA VAL A 172 6.73 -4.07 13.52
C VAL A 172 5.39 -4.76 13.78
N LYS A 173 4.38 -3.97 14.11
CA LYS A 173 3.00 -4.42 14.23
C LYS A 173 2.27 -4.19 12.92
N LEU A 174 1.41 -5.15 12.58
CA LEU A 174 0.50 -4.99 11.47
C LEU A 174 -0.84 -4.43 11.91
N SER A 175 -1.54 -3.86 10.95
CA SER A 175 -2.92 -3.45 11.07
C SER A 175 -3.74 -3.75 9.82
N CYS A 176 -5.05 -3.85 9.99
CA CYS A 176 -6.01 -3.77 8.89
C CYS A 176 -6.56 -2.33 8.83
N CYS A 177 -7.07 -1.93 7.68
CA CYS A 177 -7.65 -0.60 7.49
C CYS A 177 -8.86 -0.30 8.40
N GLU A 178 -9.54 -1.34 8.90
CA GLU A 178 -10.63 -1.28 9.88
C GLU A 178 -10.15 -0.92 11.29
N HIS A 179 -8.90 -1.24 11.62
CA HIS A 179 -8.35 -1.15 12.98
C HIS A 179 -6.98 -0.48 12.98
N TYR A 180 -6.83 0.61 12.23
CA TYR A 180 -5.53 1.24 11.93
C TYR A 180 -4.85 2.01 13.08
N VAL A 181 -5.55 2.20 14.20
CA VAL A 181 -5.14 3.08 15.31
C VAL A 181 -3.77 2.71 15.88
N ASN A 182 -3.47 1.41 16.03
CA ASN A 182 -2.17 0.94 16.52
C ASN A 182 -1.00 1.42 15.65
N VAL A 183 -1.13 1.31 14.32
CA VAL A 183 -0.11 1.77 13.35
C VAL A 183 -0.04 3.29 13.30
N MET A 184 -1.18 3.99 13.26
CA MET A 184 -1.19 5.47 13.27
C MET A 184 -0.55 6.04 14.53
N ASN A 185 -0.68 5.36 15.68
CA ASN A 185 -0.03 5.79 16.90
C ASN A 185 1.51 5.66 16.89
N GLU A 186 2.10 4.96 15.92
CA GLU A 186 3.56 4.91 15.78
C GLU A 186 4.11 6.10 14.98
N TYR A 187 3.24 6.93 14.40
CA TYR A 187 3.66 8.04 13.56
C TYR A 187 4.29 9.15 14.42
N SER A 188 5.26 9.86 13.85
CA SER A 188 5.79 11.07 14.49
C SER A 188 4.71 12.17 14.57
N GLU A 189 4.95 13.21 15.36
CA GLU A 189 4.03 14.35 15.41
C GLU A 189 3.89 15.07 14.06
N SER A 190 4.98 15.18 13.30
CA SER A 190 4.97 15.78 11.96
C SER A 190 4.16 14.93 10.97
N GLU A 191 4.32 13.61 11.01
CA GLU A 191 3.55 12.68 10.19
C GLU A 191 2.06 12.73 10.56
N LEU A 192 1.72 12.69 11.86
CA LEU A 192 0.34 12.80 12.34
C LEU A 192 -0.32 14.10 11.87
N LYS A 193 0.37 15.23 12.03
CA LYS A 193 -0.14 16.53 11.60
C LYS A 193 -0.41 16.55 10.09
N ALA A 194 0.53 16.05 9.29
CA ALA A 194 0.39 16.01 7.84
C ALA A 194 -0.82 15.18 7.39
N ILE A 195 -1.03 13.99 7.96
CA ILE A 195 -2.18 13.15 7.59
C ILE A 195 -3.50 13.74 8.09
N LEU A 196 -3.51 14.40 9.26
CA LEU A 196 -4.68 15.09 9.77
C LEU A 196 -5.09 16.25 8.84
N ASP A 197 -4.13 17.04 8.35
CA ASP A 197 -4.41 18.14 7.43
C ASP A 197 -4.98 17.65 6.09
N VAL A 198 -4.43 16.56 5.53
CA VAL A 198 -4.93 15.95 4.28
C VAL A 198 -6.31 15.35 4.49
N ALA A 199 -6.51 14.53 5.52
CA ALA A 199 -7.77 13.85 5.75
C ALA A 199 -8.92 14.82 6.11
N THR A 200 -8.61 15.93 6.76
CA THR A 200 -9.58 16.97 7.09
C THR A 200 -9.77 17.99 5.97
N LYS A 201 -9.10 17.79 4.82
CA LYS A 201 -9.14 18.65 3.63
C LYS A 201 -8.70 20.09 3.90
N ARG A 202 -7.83 20.30 4.90
CA ARG A 202 -7.15 21.60 5.12
C ARG A 202 -6.10 21.85 4.02
N VAL A 203 -5.53 20.77 3.50
CA VAL A 203 -4.69 20.75 2.30
C VAL A 203 -5.11 19.57 1.41
N SER A 204 -4.79 19.63 0.12
CA SER A 204 -5.01 18.52 -0.80
C SER A 204 -4.00 17.39 -0.61
N SER A 205 -2.75 17.74 -0.31
CA SER A 205 -1.63 16.83 -0.13
C SER A 205 -0.51 17.51 0.66
N HIS A 206 0.47 16.73 1.11
CA HIS A 206 1.77 17.22 1.55
C HIS A 206 2.87 16.57 0.72
N ASP A 207 4.03 17.22 0.66
CA ASP A 207 5.26 16.60 0.17
C ASP A 207 5.60 15.38 1.05
N SER A 208 5.81 14.22 0.44
CA SER A 208 6.07 12.97 1.14
C SER A 208 7.38 12.95 1.91
N SER A 209 8.25 13.98 1.80
CA SER A 209 9.41 14.13 2.68
C SER A 209 9.04 14.27 4.16
N VAL A 210 7.79 14.64 4.47
CA VAL A 210 7.30 14.65 5.87
C VAL A 210 7.17 13.24 6.46
N ILE A 211 7.07 12.22 5.59
CA ILE A 211 7.04 10.81 5.98
C ILE A 211 8.48 10.30 6.10
N ALA A 212 8.95 10.17 7.34
CA ALA A 212 10.31 9.73 7.62
C ALA A 212 10.49 8.24 7.34
N THR A 213 9.48 7.44 7.66
CA THR A 213 9.45 6.00 7.39
C THR A 213 8.20 5.66 6.60
N TYR A 214 8.37 5.05 5.43
CA TYR A 214 7.26 4.68 4.56
C TYR A 214 6.30 3.72 5.25
N LYS A 215 5.01 3.83 4.92
CA LYS A 215 3.95 3.05 5.55
C LYS A 215 3.67 1.82 4.67
N GLU A 216 4.34 0.72 4.98
CA GLU A 216 4.35 -0.48 4.14
C GLU A 216 2.96 -1.13 4.06
N VAL A 217 2.63 -1.66 2.88
CA VAL A 217 1.36 -2.37 2.62
C VAL A 217 1.68 -3.76 2.08
N GLN A 218 1.10 -4.79 2.69
CA GLN A 218 1.13 -6.15 2.15
C GLN A 218 -0.23 -6.46 1.51
N ILE A 219 -0.22 -6.90 0.26
CA ILE A 219 -1.41 -7.16 -0.55
C ILE A 219 -1.58 -8.66 -0.69
N HIS A 220 -2.65 -9.19 -0.08
CA HIS A 220 -3.00 -10.60 -0.10
C HIS A 220 -3.81 -10.91 -1.36
N GLY A 221 -3.61 -12.08 -1.97
CA GLY A 221 -4.30 -12.45 -3.21
C GLY A 221 -3.58 -12.06 -4.50
N PRO A 222 -4.16 -12.37 -5.67
CA PRO A 222 -3.65 -11.94 -6.96
C PRO A 222 -3.84 -10.43 -7.17
N VAL A 223 -2.94 -9.79 -7.90
CA VAL A 223 -3.10 -8.39 -8.34
C VAL A 223 -3.21 -8.40 -9.85
N SER A 224 -4.44 -8.48 -10.36
CA SER A 224 -4.74 -8.41 -11.80
C SER A 224 -4.44 -7.00 -12.29
N LEU A 225 -3.65 -6.88 -13.35
CA LEU A 225 -3.27 -5.57 -13.88
C LEU A 225 -4.49 -4.83 -14.43
N SER A 226 -5.44 -5.53 -15.07
CA SER A 226 -6.66 -4.90 -15.59
C SER A 226 -7.68 -4.55 -14.51
N ASP A 227 -7.78 -5.35 -13.45
CA ASP A 227 -8.84 -5.16 -12.44
C ASP A 227 -8.39 -4.33 -11.24
N ASN A 228 -7.10 -4.37 -10.92
CA ASN A 228 -6.55 -3.80 -9.70
C ASN A 228 -5.65 -2.59 -9.92
N VAL A 229 -5.24 -2.26 -11.15
CA VAL A 229 -4.52 -1.01 -11.43
C VAL A 229 -5.50 0.06 -11.87
N GLU A 230 -5.56 1.15 -11.12
CA GLU A 230 -6.36 2.32 -11.51
C GLU A 230 -5.60 3.17 -12.51
N CYS A 231 -4.35 3.48 -12.19
CA CYS A 231 -3.47 4.24 -13.07
C CYS A 231 -2.01 3.83 -12.87
N ILE A 232 -1.22 4.12 -13.90
CA ILE A 232 0.23 4.17 -13.85
C ILE A 232 0.66 5.64 -13.84
N VAL A 233 1.41 6.02 -12.81
CA VAL A 233 1.96 7.37 -12.65
C VAL A 233 3.45 7.33 -13.00
N VAL A 234 3.84 8.16 -13.96
CA VAL A 234 5.14 8.06 -14.63
C VAL A 234 5.97 9.31 -14.39
N ASN A 235 7.23 9.09 -14.01
CA ASN A 235 8.20 10.16 -13.86
C ASN A 235 8.46 10.87 -15.20
N GLN A 236 8.51 12.20 -15.16
CA GLN A 236 8.76 13.06 -16.33
C GLN A 236 10.03 12.71 -17.12
N ARG A 237 11.02 12.06 -16.50
CA ARG A 237 12.25 11.64 -17.22
C ARG A 237 11.98 10.68 -18.38
N HIS A 238 10.87 9.93 -18.34
CA HIS A 238 10.51 8.99 -19.39
C HIS A 238 9.76 9.61 -20.57
N ARG A 239 9.37 10.89 -20.47
CA ARG A 239 8.46 11.56 -21.41
C ARG A 239 8.99 11.55 -22.85
N THR A 240 10.31 11.63 -23.01
CA THR A 240 10.98 11.63 -24.33
C THR A 240 11.50 10.25 -24.75
N ASP A 241 11.38 9.23 -23.91
CA ASP A 241 11.80 7.86 -24.23
C ASP A 241 10.75 7.16 -25.10
N LYS A 242 11.03 7.10 -26.40
CA LYS A 242 10.14 6.46 -27.39
C LYS A 242 9.87 4.99 -27.10
N LYS A 243 10.83 4.26 -26.52
CA LYS A 243 10.66 2.84 -26.21
C LYS A 243 9.73 2.67 -25.02
N ILE A 244 9.95 3.44 -23.95
CA ILE A 244 9.08 3.41 -22.77
C ILE A 244 7.66 3.86 -23.14
N ASN A 245 7.50 4.95 -23.90
CA ASN A 245 6.18 5.42 -24.32
C ASN A 245 5.40 4.36 -25.11
N LYS A 246 6.03 3.66 -26.05
CA LYS A 246 5.38 2.56 -26.80
C LYS A 246 4.93 1.42 -25.88
N LEU A 247 5.72 1.10 -24.86
CA LEU A 247 5.38 0.07 -23.89
C LEU A 247 4.26 0.54 -22.95
N LEU A 248 4.25 1.82 -22.55
CA LEU A 248 3.17 2.41 -21.77
C LEU A 248 1.84 2.39 -22.54
N GLU A 249 1.84 2.80 -23.81
CA GLU A 249 0.66 2.72 -24.68
C GLU A 249 0.08 1.30 -24.71
N LYS A 250 0.96 0.28 -24.88
CA LYS A 250 0.54 -1.13 -24.81
C LYS A 250 -0.03 -1.48 -23.43
N PHE A 251 0.68 -1.14 -22.35
CA PHE A 251 0.25 -1.43 -20.98
C PHE A 251 -1.15 -0.86 -20.69
N ILE A 252 -1.37 0.41 -21.05
CA ILE A 252 -2.63 1.14 -20.89
C ILE A 252 -3.74 0.47 -21.70
N THR A 253 -3.46 0.14 -22.96
CA THR A 253 -4.44 -0.47 -23.87
C THR A 253 -4.89 -1.84 -23.36
N ASP A 254 -3.92 -2.69 -22.97
CA ASP A 254 -4.20 -4.05 -22.53
C ASP A 254 -4.95 -4.08 -21.18
N ASN A 255 -4.64 -3.15 -20.28
CA ASN A 255 -5.17 -3.16 -18.91
C ASN A 255 -6.29 -2.15 -18.66
N LYS A 256 -6.60 -1.26 -19.62
CA LYS A 256 -7.65 -0.23 -19.50
C LYS A 256 -7.48 0.66 -18.26
N CYS A 257 -6.24 1.02 -17.93
CA CYS A 257 -5.90 1.90 -16.80
C CYS A 257 -5.46 3.29 -17.29
N ASN A 258 -5.51 4.30 -16.43
CA ASN A 258 -5.11 5.65 -16.81
C ASN A 258 -3.57 5.81 -16.81
N LEU A 259 -3.05 6.70 -17.65
CA LEU A 259 -1.67 7.20 -17.57
C LEU A 259 -1.69 8.61 -17.01
N ILE A 260 -0.83 8.85 -16.03
CA ILE A 260 -0.64 10.16 -15.42
C ILE A 260 0.86 10.48 -15.43
N TRP A 261 1.22 11.67 -15.90
CA TRP A 261 2.59 12.14 -15.76
C TRP A 261 2.73 12.97 -14.49
N MET A 262 3.82 12.78 -13.75
CA MET A 262 4.04 13.49 -12.48
C MET A 262 4.13 15.01 -12.65
N ASP A 263 4.45 15.50 -13.85
CA ASP A 263 4.52 16.93 -14.18
C ASP A 263 3.16 17.57 -14.52
N GLU A 264 2.08 16.78 -14.52
CA GLU A 264 0.71 17.21 -14.85
C GLU A 264 -0.23 17.27 -13.64
N VAL A 265 0.25 16.94 -12.43
CA VAL A 265 -0.55 16.78 -11.21
C VAL A 265 -0.20 17.82 -10.15
#